data_AF-A0A0F9A496-F1
#
_entry.id   AF-A0A0F9A496-F1
#
_cell.length_a   1.000
_cell.length_b   1.000
_cell.length_c   1.000
_cell.angle_alpha   90.00
_cell.angle_beta   90.00
_cell.angle_gamma   90.00
#
_symmetry.space_group_name_H-M   'P 1'
#
loop_
_entity.id
_entity.type
_entity.pdbx_description
1 polymer ?
#
loop_
_entity_poly.entity_id
_entity_poly.type
_entity_poly.pdbx_seq_one_letter_code
_entity_poly.pdbx_strand_id
1 'polypeptide(L)'
;MSRTEGSKDKKKRKIHKKNCICITCKAKRGETFGENNGMFGKKQNKKTKEKISKSKIGKLKGNKNPSKRLDVRKKISKALKGRKNTWSIKTKGIKRPNTSQSLVKAYK
;
A
#
# COMPACT_ATOMS: atom_id res chain seq x y z
N MET A 1 -47.86 2.89 1.75
CA MET A 1 -46.96 3.35 2.82
C MET A 1 -45.54 2.99 2.44
N SER A 2 -44.72 4.03 2.41
CA SER A 2 -43.33 4.12 2.00
C SER A 2 -42.36 3.37 2.91
N ARG A 3 -41.26 2.88 2.33
CA ARG A 3 -39.98 2.70 3.02
C ARG A 3 -38.91 3.42 2.19
N THR A 4 -38.76 4.71 2.43
CA THR A 4 -37.57 5.48 2.09
C THR A 4 -36.68 5.47 3.30
N GLU A 5 -35.45 4.95 3.22
CA GLU A 5 -34.38 5.29 4.16
C GLU A 5 -33.04 4.70 3.70
N GLY A 6 -31.97 5.50 3.77
CA GLY A 6 -30.61 4.97 3.91
C GLY A 6 -29.59 5.34 2.82
N SER A 7 -29.21 6.61 2.81
CA SER A 7 -28.05 7.18 2.11
C SER A 7 -26.72 6.42 2.29
N LYS A 8 -25.84 6.51 1.27
CA LYS A 8 -24.40 6.81 1.39
C LYS A 8 -23.74 6.76 0.01
N ASP A 9 -23.42 7.93 -0.50
CA ASP A 9 -22.49 8.21 -1.61
C ASP A 9 -21.85 6.99 -2.28
N LYS A 10 -22.55 6.42 -3.25
CA LYS A 10 -21.88 5.68 -4.32
C LYS A 10 -21.08 6.72 -5.11
N LYS A 11 -19.87 7.06 -4.65
CA LYS A 11 -18.86 7.76 -5.47
C LYS A 11 -18.85 7.04 -6.81
N LYS A 12 -19.51 7.62 -7.83
CA LYS A 12 -19.55 7.09 -9.19
C LYS A 12 -18.09 6.79 -9.53
N ARG A 13 -17.74 5.50 -9.68
CA ARG A 13 -16.40 5.12 -10.14
C ARG A 13 -16.24 5.83 -11.48
N LYS A 14 -15.37 6.85 -11.54
CA LYS A 14 -15.13 7.58 -12.78
C LYS A 14 -14.75 6.55 -13.82
N ILE A 15 -15.56 6.40 -14.86
CA ILE A 15 -15.27 5.49 -15.97
C ILE A 15 -14.13 6.15 -16.73
N HIS A 16 -12.92 5.64 -16.55
CA HIS A 16 -11.74 6.15 -17.24
C HIS A 16 -11.67 5.53 -18.63
N LYS A 17 -11.76 6.35 -19.67
CA LYS A 17 -11.53 5.93 -21.07
C LYS A 17 -10.10 5.40 -21.22
N LYS A 18 -9.87 4.54 -22.23
CA LYS A 18 -8.57 3.89 -22.50
C LYS A 18 -7.38 4.88 -22.55
N ASN A 19 -7.63 6.10 -23.04
CA ASN A 19 -6.62 7.17 -23.19
C ASN A 19 -6.72 8.26 -22.11
N CYS A 20 -7.26 7.96 -20.93
CA CYS A 20 -7.43 8.96 -19.88
C CYS A 20 -6.08 9.53 -19.41
N ILE A 21 -5.95 10.86 -19.40
CA ILE A 21 -4.72 11.60 -19.13
C ILE A 21 -4.36 11.65 -17.63
N CYS A 22 -5.24 11.17 -16.74
CA CYS A 22 -4.96 11.22 -15.30
C CYS A 22 -3.70 10.43 -14.92
N ILE A 23 -2.98 10.91 -13.90
CA ILE A 23 -1.72 10.34 -13.42
C ILE A 23 -1.87 8.84 -13.11
N THR A 24 -3.01 8.43 -12.55
CA THR A 24 -3.30 7.02 -12.23
C THR A 24 -3.41 6.14 -13.48
N CYS A 25 -4.03 6.62 -14.57
CA CYS A 25 -4.13 5.88 -15.82
C CYS A 25 -2.82 5.88 -16.60
N LYS A 26 -2.04 6.96 -16.56
CA LYS A 26 -0.67 7.01 -17.11
C LYS A 26 0.26 6.03 -16.40
N ALA A 27 0.21 6.01 -15.07
CA ALA A 27 0.95 5.03 -14.26
C ALA A 27 0.57 3.59 -14.62
N LYS A 28 -0.73 3.26 -14.70
CA LYS A 28 -1.16 1.92 -15.13
C LYS A 28 -0.64 1.52 -16.52
N ARG A 29 -0.42 2.48 -17.41
CA ARG A 29 0.13 2.28 -18.76
C ARG A 29 1.67 2.21 -18.79
N GLY A 30 2.36 2.43 -17.66
CA GLY A 30 3.83 2.39 -17.62
C GLY A 30 4.51 3.70 -17.99
N GLU A 31 3.76 4.75 -18.34
CA GLU A 31 4.30 6.01 -18.89
C GLU A 31 5.11 6.84 -17.88
N THR A 32 5.03 6.51 -16.58
CA THR A 32 5.70 7.25 -15.51
C THR A 32 6.68 6.37 -14.71
N PHE A 33 7.09 5.24 -15.27
CA PHE A 33 8.00 4.27 -14.65
C PHE A 33 9.31 4.15 -15.44
N GLY A 34 10.33 3.58 -14.79
CA GLY A 34 11.66 3.43 -15.41
C GLY A 34 12.23 4.79 -15.84
N GLU A 35 12.83 4.80 -17.02
CA GLU A 35 13.46 5.98 -17.64
C GLU A 35 12.46 7.10 -17.96
N ASN A 36 11.18 6.76 -18.18
CA ASN A 36 10.13 7.75 -18.44
C ASN A 36 9.72 8.54 -17.18
N ASN A 37 10.17 8.10 -15.98
CA ASN A 37 9.95 8.87 -14.77
C ASN A 37 10.92 10.06 -14.74
N GLY A 38 10.41 11.29 -14.61
CA GLY A 38 11.25 12.50 -14.51
C GLY A 38 12.20 12.55 -13.31
N MET A 39 12.05 11.63 -12.36
CA MET A 39 12.96 11.43 -11.22
C MET A 39 13.96 10.28 -11.42
N PHE A 40 13.90 9.56 -12.54
CA PHE A 40 14.84 8.49 -12.86
C PHE A 40 16.27 9.03 -12.96
N GLY A 41 17.25 8.27 -12.46
CA GLY A 41 18.66 8.65 -12.43
C GLY A 41 19.02 9.79 -11.44
N LYS A 42 18.07 10.60 -10.99
CA LYS A 42 18.32 11.70 -10.05
C LYS A 42 18.71 11.18 -8.67
N LYS A 43 19.92 11.53 -8.22
CA LYS A 43 20.44 11.15 -6.90
C LYS A 43 20.43 12.37 -5.97
N GLN A 44 20.08 12.12 -4.71
CA GLN A 44 20.23 13.12 -3.64
C GLN A 44 21.71 13.28 -3.26
N ASN A 45 22.14 14.51 -2.97
CA ASN A 45 23.49 14.81 -2.49
C ASN A 45 23.78 14.08 -1.16
N LYS A 46 25.05 13.72 -0.93
CA LYS A 46 25.48 12.98 0.28
C LYS A 46 25.05 13.70 1.57
N LYS A 47 25.28 15.01 1.66
CA LYS A 47 24.87 15.86 2.81
C LYS A 47 23.37 15.80 3.06
N THR A 48 22.54 15.81 2.01
CA THR A 48 21.08 15.72 2.13
C THR A 48 20.66 14.35 2.62
N LYS A 49 21.24 13.27 2.08
CA LYS A 49 20.99 11.90 2.57
C LYS A 49 21.34 11.76 4.04
N GLU A 50 22.47 12.32 4.46
CA GLU A 50 22.93 12.29 5.84
C GLU A 50 21.99 13.04 6.79
N LYS A 51 21.55 14.25 6.42
CA LYS A 51 20.54 15.01 7.18
C LYS A 51 19.24 14.21 7.36
N ILE A 52 18.75 13.59 6.29
CA ILE A 52 17.55 12.74 6.34
C ILE A 52 17.78 11.54 7.27
N SER A 53 18.93 10.87 7.16
CA SER A 53 19.29 9.73 8.01
C SER A 53 19.31 10.13 9.48
N LYS A 54 20.10 11.15 9.85
CA LYS A 54 20.20 11.67 11.22
C LYS A 54 18.84 12.04 11.81
N SER A 55 17.98 12.68 11.02
CA SER A 55 16.63 13.06 11.48
C SER A 55 15.71 11.88 11.82
N LYS A 56 15.98 10.68 11.29
CA LYS A 56 15.12 9.49 11.46
C LYS A 56 15.64 8.53 12.53
N ILE A 57 16.92 8.61 12.90
CA ILE A 57 17.53 7.76 13.91
C ILE A 57 16.79 7.94 15.25
N GLY A 58 16.45 6.83 15.90
CA GLY A 58 15.88 6.82 17.26
C GLY A 58 14.41 7.20 17.40
N LYS A 59 13.76 7.78 16.36
CA LYS A 59 12.34 8.19 16.42
C LYS A 59 11.38 7.04 16.76
N LEU A 60 11.68 5.82 16.31
CA LEU A 60 10.85 4.63 16.52
C LEU A 60 11.60 3.50 17.24
N LYS A 61 12.63 3.82 18.04
CA LYS A 61 13.35 2.83 18.86
C LYS A 61 12.73 2.73 20.27
N GLY A 62 12.80 1.53 20.86
CA GLY A 62 12.37 1.26 22.23
C GLY A 62 10.93 1.73 22.52
N ASN A 63 10.75 2.44 23.63
CA ASN A 63 9.45 2.96 24.08
C ASN A 63 8.89 4.09 23.22
N LYS A 64 9.66 4.64 22.26
CA LYS A 64 9.13 5.58 21.26
C LYS A 64 8.41 4.85 20.12
N ASN A 65 8.62 3.55 19.96
CA ASN A 65 7.87 2.73 19.02
C ASN A 65 6.42 2.54 19.51
N PRO A 66 5.40 3.07 18.81
CA PRO A 66 4.01 2.91 19.20
C PRO A 66 3.57 1.44 19.33
N SER A 67 4.22 0.53 18.58
CA SER A 67 3.90 -0.91 18.62
C SER A 67 4.39 -1.61 19.90
N LYS A 68 5.39 -1.04 20.58
CA LYS A 68 5.90 -1.58 21.86
C LYS A 68 5.12 -1.06 23.07
N ARG A 69 4.35 0.02 22.89
CA ARG A 69 3.51 0.61 23.93
C ARG A 69 2.23 -0.22 24.13
N LEU A 70 2.03 -0.73 25.35
CA LEU A 70 0.92 -1.62 25.67
C LEU A 70 -0.45 -0.95 25.50
N ASP A 71 -0.57 0.31 25.90
CA ASP A 71 -1.79 1.11 25.79
C ASP A 71 -2.19 1.32 24.32
N VAL A 72 -1.23 1.70 23.46
CA VAL A 72 -1.44 1.89 22.02
C VAL A 72 -1.83 0.56 21.37
N ARG A 73 -1.12 -0.52 21.70
CA ARG A 73 -1.41 -1.86 21.19
C ARG A 73 -2.82 -2.31 21.56
N LYS A 74 -3.25 -2.09 22.81
CA LYS A 74 -4.61 -2.40 23.27
C LYS A 74 -5.65 -1.58 22.50
N LYS A 75 -5.43 -0.27 22.28
CA LYS A 75 -6.33 0.60 21.49
C LYS A 75 -6.49 0.09 20.05
N ILE A 76 -5.39 -0.22 19.37
CA ILE A 76 -5.41 -0.77 18.00
C ILE A 76 -6.14 -2.10 17.96
N SER A 77 -5.86 -3.00 18.91
CA SER A 77 -6.51 -4.32 18.99
C SER A 77 -8.03 -4.19 19.15
N LYS A 78 -8.50 -3.30 20.04
CA LYS A 78 -9.94 -3.01 20.21
C LYS A 78 -10.56 -2.48 18.92
N ALA A 79 -9.92 -1.52 18.25
CA ALA A 79 -10.41 -0.92 17.02
C ALA A 79 -10.47 -1.90 15.83
N LEU A 80 -9.59 -2.91 15.81
CA LEU A 80 -9.56 -3.93 14.77
C LEU A 80 -10.42 -5.16 15.08
N LYS A 81 -10.88 -5.32 16.32
CA LYS A 81 -11.70 -6.47 16.73
C LYS A 81 -12.98 -6.51 15.89
N GLY A 82 -13.26 -7.66 15.27
CA GLY A 82 -14.43 -7.84 14.40
C GLY A 82 -14.31 -7.22 13.00
N ARG A 83 -13.24 -6.47 12.71
CA ARG A 83 -13.01 -5.93 11.36
C ARG A 83 -12.60 -7.05 10.42
N LYS A 84 -13.44 -7.31 9.41
CA LYS A 84 -13.15 -8.27 8.34
C LYS A 84 -11.91 -7.83 7.55
N ASN A 85 -10.87 -8.66 7.51
CA ASN A 85 -9.73 -8.42 6.64
C ASN A 85 -10.15 -8.67 5.18
N THR A 86 -10.37 -7.60 4.43
CA THR A 86 -10.89 -7.67 3.05
C THR A 86 -9.91 -8.34 2.08
N TRP A 87 -8.61 -8.37 2.40
CA TRP A 87 -7.61 -9.06 1.62
C TRP A 87 -7.70 -10.59 1.75
N SER A 88 -7.97 -11.12 2.95
CA SER A 88 -8.10 -12.58 3.14
C SER A 88 -9.41 -13.15 2.57
N ILE A 89 -10.47 -12.33 2.50
CA ILE A 89 -11.74 -12.72 1.86
C ILE A 89 -11.58 -12.84 0.34
N LYS A 90 -10.76 -11.98 -0.28
CA LYS A 90 -10.47 -12.03 -1.73
C LYS A 90 -9.60 -13.20 -2.14
N THR A 91 -8.75 -13.71 -1.24
CA THR A 91 -7.79 -14.77 -1.56
C THR A 91 -8.25 -16.18 -1.17
N LYS A 92 -9.47 -16.37 -0.64
CA LYS A 92 -10.01 -17.70 -0.30
C LYS A 92 -10.15 -18.67 -1.50
N GLY A 93 -9.81 -18.26 -2.72
CA GLY A 93 -9.71 -19.13 -3.90
C GLY A 93 -8.36 -19.08 -4.64
N ILE A 94 -7.37 -18.29 -4.18
CA ILE A 94 -6.08 -18.18 -4.86
C ILE A 94 -5.05 -19.00 -4.08
N LYS A 95 -4.89 -20.28 -4.46
CA LYS A 95 -3.74 -21.08 -4.05
C LYS A 95 -2.49 -20.37 -4.57
N ARG A 96 -1.70 -19.76 -3.68
CA ARG A 96 -0.37 -19.28 -4.07
C ARG A 96 0.46 -20.53 -4.41
N PRO A 97 1.03 -20.66 -5.62
CA PRO A 97 1.95 -21.75 -5.88
C PRO A 97 3.11 -21.64 -4.88
N ASN A 98 3.50 -22.79 -4.32
CA ASN A 98 4.63 -22.85 -3.41
C ASN A 98 5.89 -22.44 -4.19
N THR A 99 6.45 -21.27 -3.86
CA THR A 99 7.57 -20.64 -4.55
C THR A 99 8.86 -21.48 -4.51
N SER A 100 8.93 -22.51 -3.66
CA SER A 100 10.03 -23.48 -3.66
C SER A 100 10.01 -24.43 -4.86
N GLN A 101 8.85 -24.77 -5.42
CA GLN A 101 8.75 -25.68 -6.58
C GLN A 101 8.95 -24.98 -7.93
N SER A 102 8.64 -23.68 -8.02
CA SER A 102 8.77 -22.91 -9.27
C SER A 102 10.21 -22.55 -9.62
N LEU A 103 11.11 -22.47 -8.63
CA LEU A 103 12.53 -22.18 -8.87
C LEU A 103 13.28 -23.43 -9.37
N VAL A 104 12.91 -24.63 -8.91
CA VAL A 104 13.58 -25.88 -9.34
C VAL A 104 13.31 -26.22 -10.81
N LYS A 105 12.17 -25.81 -11.37
CA LYS A 105 11.86 -26.03 -12.80
C LYS A 105 12.53 -25.03 -13.76
N ALA A 106 13.08 -23.93 -13.25
CA ALA A 106 13.76 -22.93 -14.08
C ALA A 106 15.26 -23.24 -14.29
N TYR A 107 15.80 -24.24 -13.58
CA TYR A 107 17.20 -24.65 -13.62
C TYR A 107 17.36 -26.15 -13.94
N LYS A 108 16.51 -26.68 -14.82
CA LYS A 108 16.67 -27.98 -15.50
C LYS A 108 16.48 -27.76 -16.99
#